data_AF-A0A1L3GLG2-F1
#
_entry.id   AF-A0A1L3GLG2-F1
#
_cell.length_a   1.000
_cell.length_b   1.000
_cell.length_c   1.000
_cell.angle_alpha   90.00
_cell.angle_beta   90.00
_cell.angle_gamma   90.00
#
_symmetry.space_group_name_H-M   'P 1'
#
loop_
_entity.id
_entity.type
_entity.pdbx_description
1 polymer ?
#
loop_
_entity_poly.entity_id
_entity_poly.type
_entity_poly.pdbx_seq_one_letter_code
_entity_poly.pdbx_strand_id
1 'polypeptide(L)'
;MLDISSRQQLQALRLNPLNQLASLKLKQAGVAEDRAVLPIFCLMEWGLAGGRFCSTRRLPQELLRLRLMADQQAAVSYLLDNLPGGLPQLHRQLLRMSPKGAAEALLEVLDMRLRADPRNPYPLS
;
A
#
# COMPACT_ATOMS: atom_id res chain seq x y z
N MET A 1 2.07 -20.39 -10.04
CA MET A 1 3.45 -20.59 -9.52
C MET A 1 4.24 -19.35 -9.86
N LEU A 2 4.79 -18.62 -8.89
CA LEU A 2 5.69 -17.49 -9.16
C LEU A 2 7.06 -18.03 -9.55
N ASP A 3 7.59 -17.59 -10.69
CA ASP A 3 8.95 -17.89 -11.16
C ASP A 3 10.01 -17.44 -10.15
N ILE A 4 11.18 -18.08 -10.18
CA ILE A 4 12.29 -17.83 -9.24
C ILE A 4 12.68 -16.34 -9.26
N SER A 5 12.71 -15.73 -10.44
CA SER A 5 13.00 -14.29 -10.62
C SER A 5 11.97 -13.40 -9.94
N SER A 6 10.68 -13.73 -10.03
CA SER A 6 9.61 -12.97 -9.37
C SER A 6 9.68 -13.06 -7.85
N ARG A 7 10.10 -14.21 -7.31
CA ARG A 7 10.32 -14.37 -5.86
C ARG A 7 11.51 -13.56 -5.36
N GLN A 8 12.60 -13.52 -6.11
CA GLN A 8 13.77 -12.71 -5.77
C GLN A 8 13.45 -11.21 -5.84
N GLN A 9 12.72 -10.77 -6.86
CA GLN A 9 12.24 -9.39 -6.97
C GLN A 9 11.32 -9.00 -5.81
N LEU A 10 10.38 -9.88 -5.43
CA LEU A 10 9.52 -9.66 -4.27
C LEU A 10 10.36 -9.54 -2.98
N GLN A 11 11.35 -10.41 -2.77
CA GLN A 11 12.24 -10.33 -1.61
C GLN A 11 13.03 -9.02 -1.58
N ALA A 12 13.57 -8.57 -2.71
CA ALA A 12 14.26 -7.28 -2.80
C ALA A 12 13.33 -6.13 -2.44
N LEU A 13 12.09 -6.12 -2.98
CA LEU A 13 11.07 -5.12 -2.66
C LEU A 13 10.70 -5.11 -1.19
N ARG A 14 10.63 -6.27 -0.53
CA ARG A 14 10.37 -6.36 0.91
C ARG A 14 11.45 -5.72 1.77
N LEU A 15 12.68 -5.60 1.25
CA LEU A 15 13.79 -4.92 1.93
C LEU A 15 13.75 -3.40 1.78
N ASN A 16 12.88 -2.84 0.93
CA ASN A 16 12.74 -1.40 0.81
C ASN A 16 12.28 -0.78 2.16
N PRO A 17 12.76 0.43 2.53
CA PRO A 17 12.47 1.03 3.84
C PRO A 17 10.97 1.12 4.17
N LEU A 18 10.14 1.43 3.17
CA LEU A 18 8.69 1.51 3.38
C LEU A 18 8.06 0.14 3.70
N ASN A 19 8.51 -0.93 3.04
CA ASN A 19 8.04 -2.29 3.32
C ASN A 19 8.54 -2.80 4.66
N GLN A 20 9.78 -2.48 5.04
CA GLN A 20 10.31 -2.79 6.37
C GLN A 20 9.50 -2.08 7.46
N LEU A 21 9.18 -0.79 7.25
CA LEU A 21 8.33 -0.03 8.15
C LEU A 21 6.94 -0.65 8.26
N ALA A 22 6.32 -1.02 7.14
CA ALA A 22 5.01 -1.66 7.14
C ALA A 22 5.02 -3.02 7.87
N SER A 23 6.06 -3.85 7.68
CA SER A 23 6.26 -5.06 8.48
C SER A 23 6.36 -4.77 9.98
N LEU A 24 7.09 -3.72 10.37
CA LEU A 24 7.17 -3.31 11.78
C LEU A 24 5.80 -2.90 12.33
N LYS A 25 5.00 -2.16 11.57
CA LYS A 25 3.63 -1.78 11.97
C LYS A 25 2.71 -2.99 12.09
N LEU A 26 2.76 -3.93 11.15
CA LEU A 26 1.99 -5.18 11.23
C LEU A 26 2.34 -5.99 12.47
N LYS A 27 3.65 -6.11 12.78
CA LYS A 27 4.12 -6.77 14.01
C LYS A 27 3.63 -6.05 15.27
N GLN A 28 3.70 -4.72 15.31
CA GLN A 28 3.17 -3.92 16.43
C GLN A 28 1.66 -4.12 16.61
N ALA A 29 0.91 -4.35 15.54
CA ALA A 29 -0.52 -4.62 15.56
C ALA A 29 -0.86 -6.10 15.86
N GLY A 30 0.13 -6.98 16.03
CA GLY A 30 -0.09 -8.42 16.22
C GLY A 30 -0.65 -9.14 14.99
N VAL A 31 -0.44 -8.58 13.79
CA VAL A 31 -1.00 -9.11 12.54
C VAL A 31 0.04 -10.00 11.85
N ALA A 32 -0.37 -11.21 11.47
CA ALA A 32 0.47 -12.12 10.70
C ALA A 32 0.70 -11.58 9.28
N GLU A 33 1.97 -11.54 8.84
CA GLU A 33 2.32 -11.11 7.50
C GLU A 33 2.16 -12.24 6.49
N ASP A 34 1.44 -11.96 5.39
CA ASP A 34 1.48 -12.81 4.20
C ASP A 34 2.83 -12.64 3.49
N ARG A 35 3.57 -13.74 3.30
CA ARG A 35 4.88 -13.74 2.64
C ARG A 35 4.78 -13.60 1.12
N ALA A 36 3.62 -13.89 0.56
CA ALA A 36 3.36 -13.78 -0.88
C ALA A 36 3.05 -12.33 -1.32
N VAL A 37 2.87 -11.42 -0.36
CA VAL A 37 2.39 -10.05 -0.59
C VAL A 37 3.37 -9.06 0.02
N LEU A 38 3.47 -7.86 -0.55
CA LEU A 38 4.29 -6.81 0.03
C LEU A 38 3.67 -6.28 1.34
N PRO A 39 4.48 -6.06 2.40
CA PRO A 39 4.00 -5.60 3.70
C PRO A 39 3.14 -4.33 3.66
N ILE A 40 3.44 -3.39 2.76
CA ILE A 40 2.62 -2.18 2.60
C ILE A 40 1.16 -2.51 2.26
N PHE A 41 0.92 -3.49 1.38
CA PHE A 41 -0.43 -3.87 0.98
C PHE A 41 -1.13 -4.66 2.08
N CYS A 42 -0.41 -5.54 2.79
CA CYS A 42 -0.94 -6.22 3.98
C CYS A 42 -1.39 -5.22 5.06
N LEU A 43 -0.59 -4.16 5.30
CA LEU A 43 -0.92 -3.12 6.27
C LEU A 43 -2.18 -2.34 5.85
N MET A 44 -2.28 -1.98 4.58
CA MET A 44 -3.46 -1.31 4.02
C MET A 44 -4.72 -2.18 4.11
N GLU A 45 -4.63 -3.47 3.79
CA GLU A 45 -5.75 -4.42 3.89
C GLU A 45 -6.23 -4.56 5.34
N TRP A 46 -5.29 -4.68 6.27
CA TRP A 46 -5.61 -4.70 7.69
C TRP A 46 -6.30 -3.40 8.14
N GLY A 47 -5.83 -2.25 7.67
CA GLY A 47 -6.47 -0.95 7.91
C GLY A 47 -7.90 -0.88 7.38
N LEU A 48 -8.16 -1.43 6.19
CA LEU A 48 -9.51 -1.52 5.62
C LEU A 48 -10.46 -2.39 6.45
N ALA A 49 -9.98 -3.55 6.90
CA ALA A 49 -10.76 -4.43 7.76
C ALA A 49 -11.08 -3.78 9.12
N GLY A 50 -10.18 -2.91 9.62
CA GLY A 50 -10.32 -2.20 10.89
C GLY A 50 -11.29 -1.00 10.90
N GLY A 51 -11.91 -0.68 9.75
CA GLY A 51 -13.04 0.23 9.62
C GLY A 51 -12.75 1.72 9.88
N ARG A 52 -12.83 2.52 8.80
CA ARG A 52 -13.16 3.97 8.74
C ARG A 52 -12.99 4.58 7.33
N PHE A 53 -12.55 3.82 6.33
CA PHE A 53 -12.28 4.33 4.97
C PHE A 53 -13.34 3.85 3.97
N CYS A 54 -14.33 4.71 3.73
CA CYS A 54 -15.34 4.52 2.69
C CYS A 54 -15.64 5.86 1.99
N SER A 55 -14.63 6.58 1.49
CA SER A 55 -14.90 7.66 0.52
C SER A 55 -15.34 7.04 -0.82
N THR A 56 -14.74 5.92 -1.22
CA THR A 56 -14.93 5.34 -2.55
C THR A 56 -14.95 3.81 -2.53
N ARG A 57 -16.01 3.17 -3.05
CA ARG A 57 -16.10 1.69 -3.22
C ARG A 57 -14.95 1.10 -4.07
N ARG A 58 -14.25 1.94 -4.85
CA ARG A 58 -13.14 1.56 -5.72
C ARG A 58 -11.85 1.26 -4.96
N LEU A 59 -11.66 1.81 -3.77
CA LEU A 59 -10.39 1.72 -3.07
C LEU A 59 -10.02 0.28 -2.64
N PRO A 60 -10.94 -0.53 -2.08
CA PRO A 60 -10.67 -1.95 -1.83
C PRO A 60 -10.39 -2.75 -3.12
N GLN A 61 -11.08 -2.42 -4.21
CA GLN A 61 -10.89 -3.09 -5.51
C GLN A 61 -9.51 -2.80 -6.09
N GLU A 62 -9.08 -1.54 -5.99
CA GLU A 62 -7.77 -1.12 -6.46
C GLU A 62 -6.65 -1.73 -5.61
N LEU A 63 -6.81 -1.77 -4.29
CA LEU A 63 -5.84 -2.43 -3.42
C LEU A 63 -5.71 -3.92 -3.78
N LEU A 64 -6.83 -4.60 -4.03
CA LEU A 64 -6.80 -5.99 -4.50
C LEU A 64 -6.10 -6.11 -5.85
N ARG A 65 -6.37 -5.20 -6.80
CA ARG A 65 -5.68 -5.16 -8.11
C ARG A 65 -4.17 -5.06 -7.91
N LEU A 66 -3.69 -4.10 -7.12
CA LEU A 66 -2.27 -3.87 -6.85
C LEU A 66 -1.61 -5.08 -6.18
N ARG A 67 -2.30 -5.70 -5.21
CA ARG A 67 -1.83 -6.93 -4.56
C ARG A 67 -1.64 -8.06 -5.55
N LEU A 68 -2.54 -8.21 -6.52
CA LEU A 68 -2.54 -9.30 -7.49
C LEU A 68 -1.71 -8.99 -8.76
N MET A 69 -1.14 -7.80 -8.89
CA MET A 69 -0.29 -7.46 -10.03
C MET A 69 0.92 -8.40 -10.10
N ALA A 70 1.18 -8.97 -11.29
CA ALA A 70 2.36 -9.80 -11.52
C ALA A 70 3.66 -9.02 -11.31
N ASP A 71 3.67 -7.74 -11.72
CA ASP A 71 4.76 -6.81 -11.47
C ASP A 71 4.49 -6.00 -10.20
N GLN A 72 5.05 -6.49 -9.09
CA GLN A 72 4.95 -5.84 -7.78
C GLN A 72 5.76 -4.54 -7.72
N GLN A 73 6.80 -4.38 -8.55
CA GLN A 73 7.54 -3.12 -8.63
C GLN A 73 6.65 -2.03 -9.23
N ALA A 74 5.96 -2.33 -10.33
CA ALA A 74 5.00 -1.42 -10.93
C ALA A 74 3.84 -1.07 -9.99
N ALA A 75 3.37 -2.02 -9.18
CA ALA A 75 2.31 -1.76 -8.19
C ALA A 75 2.77 -0.77 -7.10
N VAL A 76 4.00 -0.93 -6.60
CA VAL A 76 4.61 -0.01 -5.65
C VAL A 76 4.84 1.36 -6.28
N SER A 77 5.39 1.42 -7.51
CA SER A 77 5.58 2.67 -8.22
C SER A 77 4.25 3.39 -8.44
N TYR A 78 3.20 2.69 -8.86
CA TYR A 78 1.86 3.29 -9.02
C TYR A 78 1.38 3.97 -7.73
N LEU A 79 1.56 3.33 -6.58
CA LEU A 79 1.18 3.90 -5.29
C LEU A 79 2.03 5.14 -4.92
N LEU A 80 3.34 5.10 -5.20
CA LEU A 80 4.32 6.04 -4.68
C LEU A 80 4.76 7.15 -5.65
N ASP A 81 4.46 7.01 -6.94
CA ASP A 81 4.74 8.04 -7.94
C ASP A 81 4.04 9.34 -7.52
N ASN A 82 4.55 10.51 -7.92
CA ASN A 82 3.97 11.84 -7.69
C ASN A 82 3.41 12.13 -6.27
N LEU A 83 3.94 11.50 -5.22
CA LEU A 83 3.50 11.72 -3.84
C LEU A 83 3.72 13.18 -3.42
N PRO A 84 2.72 13.87 -2.84
CA PRO A 84 2.93 15.20 -2.28
C PRO A 84 3.95 15.11 -1.14
N GLY A 85 5.03 15.89 -1.24
CA GLY A 85 6.14 15.86 -0.27
C GLY A 85 7.13 14.69 -0.44
N GLY A 86 6.85 13.76 -1.35
CA GLY A 86 7.72 12.65 -1.70
C GLY A 86 7.83 11.53 -0.66
N LEU A 87 8.48 10.44 -1.06
CA LEU A 87 8.64 9.23 -0.25
C LEU A 87 9.32 9.47 1.11
N PRO A 88 10.37 10.31 1.25
CA PRO A 88 11.01 10.55 2.54
C PRO A 88 10.11 11.24 3.57
N GLN A 89 9.17 12.08 3.12
CA GLN A 89 8.20 12.71 4.00
C GLN A 89 7.16 11.70 4.48
N LEU A 90 6.58 10.92 3.56
CA LEU A 90 5.65 9.84 3.89
C LEU A 90 6.26 8.84 4.89
N HIS A 91 7.52 8.44 4.68
CA HIS A 91 8.23 7.54 5.57
C HIS A 91 8.38 8.12 6.99
N ARG A 92 8.77 9.40 7.12
CA ARG A 92 8.87 10.09 8.41
C ARG A 92 7.51 10.21 9.12
N GLN A 93 6.45 10.44 8.37
CA GLN A 93 5.09 10.51 8.89
C GLN A 93 4.64 9.15 9.45
N LEU A 94 4.75 8.09 8.66
CA LEU A 94 4.39 6.73 9.06
C LEU A 94 5.18 6.23 10.28
N LEU A 95 6.47 6.59 10.41
CA LEU A 95 7.29 6.24 11.56
C LEU A 95 6.65 6.68 12.88
N ARG A 96 6.09 7.89 12.91
CA ARG A 96 5.51 8.53 14.11
C ARG A 96 4.07 8.09 14.40
N MET A 97 3.42 7.42 13.46
CA MET A 97 2.02 7.02 13.58
C MET A 97 1.85 5.68 14.32
N SER A 98 0.67 5.46 14.91
CA SER A 98 0.26 4.12 15.33
C SER A 98 0.12 3.19 14.11
N PRO A 99 0.09 1.85 14.29
CA PRO A 99 -0.14 0.94 13.18
C PRO A 99 -1.41 1.27 12.39
N LYS A 100 -2.51 1.58 13.10
CA LYS A 100 -3.77 2.01 12.48
C LYS A 100 -3.56 3.28 11.68
N GLY A 101 -3.04 4.35 12.28
CA GLY A 101 -2.81 5.62 11.57
C GLY A 101 -1.88 5.49 10.35
N ALA A 102 -0.87 4.61 10.41
CA ALA A 102 0.00 4.33 9.27
C ALA A 102 -0.74 3.63 8.12
N ALA A 103 -1.61 2.66 8.43
CA ALA A 103 -2.47 2.02 7.44
C ALA A 103 -3.44 3.03 6.81
N GLU A 104 -4.07 3.86 7.64
CA GLU A 104 -4.99 4.92 7.22
C GLU A 104 -4.32 5.93 6.28
N ALA A 105 -3.13 6.42 6.63
CA ALA A 105 -2.36 7.33 5.77
C ALA A 105 -1.97 6.70 4.42
N LEU A 106 -1.63 5.41 4.39
CA LEU A 106 -1.35 4.70 3.12
C LEU A 106 -2.62 4.53 2.27
N LEU A 107 -3.78 4.31 2.89
CA LEU A 107 -5.07 4.25 2.20
C LEU A 107 -5.46 5.63 1.64
N GLU A 108 -5.19 6.72 2.36
CA GLU A 108 -5.38 8.09 1.85
C GLU A 108 -4.51 8.36 0.62
N VAL A 109 -3.25 7.92 0.64
CA VAL A 109 -2.37 7.99 -0.53
C VAL A 109 -2.99 7.28 -1.74
N LEU A 110 -3.52 6.07 -1.55
CA LEU A 110 -4.17 5.33 -2.63
C LEU A 110 -5.46 6.03 -3.10
N ASP A 111 -6.27 6.59 -2.20
CA ASP A 111 -7.48 7.33 -2.58
C ASP A 111 -7.14 8.58 -3.40
N MET A 112 -6.11 9.33 -2.99
CA MET A 112 -5.63 10.49 -3.76
C MET A 112 -5.13 10.06 -5.14
N ARG A 113 -4.39 8.94 -5.22
CA ARG A 113 -3.94 8.36 -6.50
C ARG A 113 -5.10 8.05 -7.42
N LEU A 114 -6.13 7.38 -6.90
CA LEU A 114 -7.33 7.02 -7.64
C LEU A 114 -8.09 8.24 -8.17
N ARG A 115 -8.14 9.33 -7.40
CA ARG A 115 -8.76 10.60 -7.83
C ARG A 115 -7.94 11.33 -8.89
N ALA A 116 -6.61 11.24 -8.84
CA ALA A 116 -5.72 11.88 -9.79
C ALA A 116 -5.50 11.08 -11.08
N ASP A 117 -5.90 9.79 -11.12
CA ASP A 117 -5.70 8.92 -12.28
C ASP A 117 -6.61 9.36 -13.45
N PRO A 118 -6.06 9.84 -14.58
CA PRO A 118 -6.83 10.30 -15.73
C PRO A 118 -7.60 9.16 -16.43
N ARG A 119 -7.27 7.90 -16.14
CA ARG A 119 -8.01 6.72 -16.62
C ARG A 119 -9.25 6.44 -15.79
N ASN A 120 -9.44 7.12 -14.66
CA ASN A 120 -10.68 7.13 -13.90
C ASN A 120 -11.51 8.35 -14.30
N PRO A 121 -12.54 8.21 -15.16
CA PRO A 121 -13.50 9.28 -15.32
C PRO A 121 -14.14 9.53 -13.95
N TYR A 122 -13.96 10.74 -13.43
CA TYR A 122 -14.78 11.27 -12.35
C TYR A 122 -16.24 11.04 -12.75
N PRO A 123 -17.13 10.51 -11.89
CA PRO A 123 -18.54 10.78 -12.10
C PRO A 123 -18.69 12.30 -11.98
N LEU A 124 -18.95 12.96 -13.11
CA LEU A 124 -19.57 14.27 -13.13
C LEU A 124 -20.85 14.11 -12.30
N SER A 125 -20.77 14.58 -11.06
CA SER A 125 -21.93 14.73 -10.20
C SER A 125 -22.74 15.91 -10.70
#